data_AF-A0A532AFB5-F1
#
_entry.id   AF-A0A532AFB5-F1
#
_cell.length_a   1.000
_cell.length_b   1.000
_cell.length_c   1.000
_cell.angle_alpha   90.00
_cell.angle_beta   90.00
_cell.angle_gamma   90.00
#
_symmetry.space_group_name_H-M   'P 1'
#
loop_
_entity.id
_entity.type
_entity.pdbx_description
1 polymer ?
#
loop_
_entity_poly.entity_id
_entity_poly.type
_entity_poly.pdbx_seq_one_letter_code
_entity_poly.pdbx_strand_id
1 'polypeptide(L)' 'VFAELAVDAPYPRDEAFRTSPDYAALCRQASDVLIGAINSTAGPHHDGH' A
#
# COMPACT_ATOMS: atom_id res chain seq x y z
N VAL A 1 -9.15 4.56 6.46
CA VAL A 1 -7.81 4.13 6.91
C VAL A 1 -6.77 4.80 6.04
N PHE A 2 -5.67 5.30 6.62
CA PHE A 2 -4.50 5.79 5.88
C PHE A 2 -3.24 5.40 6.65
N ALA A 3 -2.11 5.21 5.96
CA ALA A 3 -0.81 4.93 6.58
C ALA A 3 0.31 5.62 5.80
N GLU A 4 1.34 6.05 6.51
CA GLU A 4 2.57 6.59 5.94
C GLU A 4 3.59 5.47 5.74
N LEU A 5 4.25 5.46 4.58
CA LEU A 5 5.26 4.46 4.24
C LEU A 5 6.61 5.14 3.98
N ALA A 6 7.53 4.96 4.91
CA ALA A 6 8.91 5.39 4.74
C ALA A 6 9.61 4.54 3.68
N VAL A 7 10.35 5.18 2.79
CA VAL A 7 11.18 4.50 1.80
C VAL A 7 12.60 4.96 1.99
N ASP A 8 13.32 4.23 2.84
CA ASP A 8 14.70 4.49 3.29
C ASP A 8 15.76 4.15 2.21
N ALA A 9 15.41 4.37 0.95
CA ALA A 9 16.30 4.22 -0.19
C ALA A 9 16.74 5.60 -0.70
N PRO A 10 18.06 5.87 -0.76
CA PRO A 10 18.59 7.14 -1.25
C PRO A 10 18.24 7.35 -2.72
N TYR A 11 18.14 8.61 -3.13
CA TYR A 11 17.90 8.98 -4.52
C TYR A 11 19.21 8.94 -5.32
N PRO A 12 19.24 8.44 -6.57
CA PRO A 12 18.11 7.95 -7.37
C PRO A 12 17.72 6.49 -7.08
N ARG A 13 16.41 6.22 -7.08
CA ARG A 13 15.85 4.86 -7.01
C ARG A 13 15.87 4.22 -8.39
N ASP A 14 16.98 3.55 -8.67
CA ASP A 14 17.28 2.91 -9.94
C ASP A 14 16.63 1.51 -10.10
N GLU A 15 16.98 0.82 -11.17
CA GLU A 15 16.42 -0.49 -11.50
C GLU A 15 16.82 -1.58 -10.50
N ALA A 16 18.01 -1.49 -9.91
CA ALA A 16 18.45 -2.42 -8.87
C ALA A 16 17.55 -2.31 -7.63
N PHE A 17 17.19 -1.10 -7.22
CA PHE A 17 16.23 -0.89 -6.14
C PHE A 17 14.82 -1.37 -6.53
N ARG A 18 14.32 -1.04 -7.74
CA ARG A 18 12.95 -1.40 -8.17
C ARG A 18 12.72 -2.90 -8.33
N THR A 19 13.77 -3.67 -8.55
CA THR A 19 13.71 -5.14 -8.66
C THR A 19 14.07 -5.84 -7.36
N SER A 20 14.49 -5.09 -6.34
CA SER A 20 14.88 -5.64 -5.05
C SER A 20 13.68 -6.21 -4.26
N PRO A 21 13.94 -7.17 -3.37
CA PRO A 21 12.94 -7.65 -2.42
C PRO A 21 12.39 -6.53 -1.52
N ASP A 22 13.19 -5.52 -1.19
CA ASP A 22 12.79 -4.41 -0.32
C ASP A 22 11.68 -3.57 -0.97
N TYR A 23 11.83 -3.24 -2.26
CA TYR A 23 10.76 -2.58 -3.02
C TYR A 23 9.50 -3.44 -3.11
N ALA A 24 9.65 -4.76 -3.32
CA ALA A 24 8.52 -5.68 -3.34
C ALA A 24 7.78 -5.72 -1.99
N ALA A 25 8.50 -5.64 -0.86
CA ALA A 25 7.90 -5.56 0.47
C ALA A 25 7.11 -4.25 0.67
N LEU A 26 7.67 -3.12 0.24
CA LEU A 26 6.98 -1.82 0.26
C LEU A 26 5.67 -1.86 -0.55
N CYS A 27 5.70 -2.47 -1.75
CA CYS A 27 4.51 -2.64 -2.58
C CYS A 27 3.43 -3.50 -1.91
N ARG A 28 3.82 -4.57 -1.23
CA ARG A 28 2.89 -5.43 -0.47
C ARG A 28 2.24 -4.64 0.67
N GLN A 29 3.04 -3.93 1.46
CA GLN A 29 2.55 -3.12 2.57
C GLN A 29 1.57 -2.03 2.11
N ALA A 30 1.88 -1.33 1.01
CA ALA A 30 0.98 -0.35 0.42
C ALA A 30 -0.36 -0.98 -0.03
N SER A 31 -0.30 -2.16 -0.63
CA SER A 31 -1.48 -2.90 -1.08
C SER A 31 -2.37 -3.32 0.10
N ASP A 32 -1.78 -3.80 1.19
CA ASP A 32 -2.51 -4.21 2.40
C ASP A 32 -3.25 -3.02 3.04
N VAL A 33 -2.59 -1.86 3.13
CA VAL A 33 -3.21 -0.61 3.63
C VAL A 33 -4.37 -0.20 2.74
N LEU A 34 -4.20 -0.27 1.42
CA LEU A 34 -5.24 0.08 0.45
C LEU A 34 -6.44 -0.88 0.58
N ILE A 35 -6.21 -2.18 0.66
CA ILE A 35 -7.28 -3.18 0.87
C ILE A 35 -8.01 -2.89 2.18
N GLY A 36 -7.28 -2.62 3.27
CA GLY A 36 -7.88 -2.24 4.54
C GLY A 36 -8.73 -0.98 4.44
N ALA A 37 -8.28 0.04 3.70
CA ALA A 37 -9.04 1.27 3.47
C ALA A 37 -10.30 1.02 2.62
N ILE A 38 -10.20 0.22 1.57
CA ILE A 38 -11.34 -0.17 0.72
C ILE A 38 -12.37 -0.91 1.55
N ASN A 39 -11.96 -1.94 2.30
CA ASN A 39 -12.86 -2.71 3.16
C ASN A 39 -13.51 -1.86 4.26
N SER A 40 -12.78 -0.86 4.78
CA SER A 40 -13.32 0.09 5.76
C SER A 40 -14.31 1.08 5.14
N THR A 41 -14.17 1.38 3.85
CA THR A 41 -15.06 2.29 3.12
C THR A 41 -16.27 1.56 2.56
N ALA A 42 -16.10 0.29 2.19
CA ALA A 42 -17.15 -0.64 1.80
C ALA A 42 -17.94 -1.17 3.01
N GLY A 43 -18.20 -0.30 4.01
CA GLY A 43 -19.17 -0.57 5.07
C GLY A 43 -20.50 -1.08 4.49
N PRO A 44 -21.29 -1.82 5.29
CA PRO A 44 -22.33 -2.70 4.79
C PRO A 44 -23.16 -1.99 3.74
N HIS A 45 -23.17 -2.54 2.53
CA HIS A 45 -23.97 -2.05 1.44
C HIS A 45 -25.42 -1.95 1.95
N HIS A 46 -25.82 -0.71 2.20
CA HIS A 46 -27.14 -0.14 2.11
C HIS A 46 -28.22 -1.07 1.53
N ASP A 47 -28.72 -2.02 2.33
CA ASP A 47 -30.02 -2.67 2.14
C ASP A 47 -31.11 -1.67 2.56
N GLY A 48 -31.17 -0.56 1.84
CA GLY A 48 -32.17 0.49 2.01
C GLY A 48 -33.38 0.21 1.11
N HIS A 49 -34.37 -0.45 1.72
CA HIS A 49 -35.80 -0.58 1.32
C HIS A 49 -36.15 -1.41 0.09
#